data_AF-D4DUN0-F1
#
_entry.id   AF-D4DUN0-F1
#
_cell.length_a   1.000
_cell.length_b   1.000
_cell.length_c   1.000
_cell.angle_alpha   90.00
_cell.angle_beta   90.00
_cell.angle_gamma   90.00
#
_symmetry.space_group_name_H-M   'P 1'
#
loop_
_entity.id
_entity.type
_entity.pdbx_description
1 polymer ?
#
loop_
_entity_poly.entity_id
_entity_poly.type
_entity_poly.pdbx_seq_one_letter_code
_entity_poly.pdbx_strand_id
1 'polypeptide(L)'
;MSEHRYLPDTRPYPAEPVKRELLMHAEQAARGGAQGKLAAEALRAQIYGMLSQNFYLNLSVALSMTPSEAAYGTMMAALNDVLQAKTDEEIQWFALPVILVAGCKQAAALTAAAPAPELSACLANYPHTRALSRATWLPQLFTAGQISEINAGQWFKAKQTPKPPQNSPLRCRKTTACRWSKANPSARPSHWATAAAN
;
A
#
# COMPACT_ATOMS: atom_id res chain seq x y z
N MET A 1 28.20 2.94 2.19
CA MET A 1 26.93 2.22 1.95
C MET A 1 26.01 2.65 3.06
N SER A 2 25.05 3.54 2.79
CA SER A 2 24.18 4.08 3.83
C SER A 2 23.22 2.97 4.25
N GLU A 3 23.54 2.27 5.33
CA GLU A 3 22.64 1.33 5.97
C GLU A 3 21.41 2.11 6.42
N HIS A 4 20.33 2.02 5.66
CA HIS A 4 19.02 2.35 6.19
C HIS A 4 18.77 1.36 7.32
N ARG A 5 18.99 1.82 8.55
CA ARG A 5 18.80 1.05 9.78
C ARG A 5 17.30 0.92 10.02
N TYR A 6 16.63 0.12 9.20
CA TYR A 6 15.28 -0.35 9.47
C TYR A 6 15.31 -1.14 10.78
N LEU A 7 14.25 -1.05 11.57
CA LEU A 7 14.12 -1.91 12.75
C LEU A 7 14.23 -3.37 12.28
N PRO A 8 14.99 -4.23 12.99
CA PRO A 8 15.09 -5.63 12.63
C PRO A 8 13.70 -6.27 12.64
N ASP A 9 13.44 -7.15 11.69
CA ASP A 9 12.17 -7.89 11.69
C ASP A 9 12.10 -8.77 12.94
N THR A 10 11.08 -8.53 13.77
CA THR A 10 10.88 -9.20 15.06
C THR A 10 9.93 -10.39 14.97
N ARG A 11 9.45 -10.71 13.76
CA ARG A 11 8.51 -11.82 13.56
C ARG A 11 9.15 -13.17 13.88
N PRO A 12 8.45 -14.06 14.59
CA PRO A 12 8.87 -15.44 14.73
C PRO A 12 8.65 -16.17 13.39
N TYR A 13 9.74 -16.65 12.79
CA TYR A 13 9.70 -17.49 11.59
C TYR A 13 9.70 -18.96 11.98
N PRO A 14 8.85 -19.82 11.37
CA PRO A 14 8.81 -21.24 11.68
C PRO A 14 10.15 -21.91 11.30
N ALA A 15 10.70 -22.70 12.21
CA ALA A 15 11.95 -23.43 11.99
C ALA A 15 11.81 -24.52 10.91
N GLU A 16 10.61 -25.12 10.82
CA GLU A 16 10.27 -26.08 9.76
C GLU A 16 9.39 -25.42 8.69
N PRO A 17 9.82 -25.40 7.43
CA PRO A 17 9.06 -24.79 6.36
C PRO A 17 7.78 -25.60 6.08
N VAL A 18 6.63 -24.94 6.21
CA VAL A 18 5.34 -25.53 5.90
C VAL A 18 5.20 -25.71 4.39
N LYS A 19 5.00 -26.95 3.94
CA LYS A 19 4.82 -27.28 2.51
C LYS A 19 3.42 -26.89 2.04
N ARG A 20 3.24 -25.62 1.66
CA ARG A 20 2.07 -25.11 0.93
C ARG A 20 2.53 -24.51 -0.39
N GLU A 21 1.76 -24.72 -1.46
CA GLU A 21 2.11 -24.21 -2.80
C GLU A 21 2.40 -22.70 -2.81
N LEU A 22 1.56 -21.92 -2.13
CA LEU A 22 1.74 -20.47 -2.02
C LEU A 22 3.08 -20.10 -1.37
N LEU A 23 3.49 -20.82 -0.32
CA LEU A 23 4.73 -20.58 0.40
C LEU A 23 5.95 -20.99 -0.43
N MET A 24 5.84 -22.10 -1.16
CA MET A 24 6.90 -22.55 -2.09
C MET A 24 7.13 -21.52 -3.21
N HIS A 25 6.06 -20.97 -3.79
CA HIS A 25 6.18 -19.92 -4.81
C HIS A 25 6.76 -18.62 -4.24
N ALA A 26 6.40 -18.24 -3.02
CA ALA A 26 6.97 -17.07 -2.35
C ALA A 26 8.48 -17.24 -2.10
N GLU A 27 8.91 -18.42 -1.65
CA GLU A 27 10.32 -18.71 -1.42
C GLU A 27 11.12 -18.79 -2.74
N GLN A 28 10.58 -19.46 -3.76
CA GLN A 28 11.21 -19.50 -5.10
C GLN A 28 11.31 -18.11 -5.73
N ALA A 29 10.27 -17.28 -5.57
CA ALA A 29 10.28 -15.90 -6.04
C ALA A 29 11.31 -15.05 -5.28
N ALA A 30 11.47 -15.25 -3.97
CA ALA A 30 12.47 -14.57 -3.16
C ALA A 30 13.92 -14.90 -3.57
N ARG A 31 14.18 -16.13 -4.04
CA ARG A 31 15.50 -16.56 -4.56
C ARG A 31 15.85 -15.92 -5.92
N GLY A 32 14.86 -15.42 -6.66
CA GLY A 32 15.06 -14.72 -7.93
C GLY A 32 15.37 -15.64 -9.13
N GLY A 33 15.92 -15.07 -10.20
CA GLY A 33 16.22 -15.78 -11.46
C GLY A 33 14.99 -16.00 -12.36
N ALA A 34 15.16 -16.80 -13.42
CA ALA A 34 14.09 -17.09 -14.39
C ALA A 34 12.93 -17.88 -13.73
N GLN A 35 13.27 -18.88 -12.92
CA GLN A 35 12.29 -19.65 -12.14
C GLN A 35 11.59 -18.78 -11.08
N GLY A 36 12.29 -17.83 -10.46
CA GLY A 36 11.70 -16.89 -9.51
C GLY A 36 10.67 -15.94 -10.14
N LYS A 37 10.84 -15.55 -11.41
CA LYS A 37 9.84 -14.73 -12.12
C LYS A 37 8.54 -15.51 -12.35
N LEU A 38 8.65 -16.74 -12.83
CA LEU A 38 7.49 -17.64 -13.02
C LEU A 38 6.79 -17.92 -11.68
N ALA A 39 7.57 -18.19 -10.63
CA ALA A 39 7.03 -18.36 -9.28
C ALA A 39 6.32 -17.09 -8.77
N ALA A 40 6.86 -15.90 -9.06
CA ALA A 40 6.22 -14.63 -8.69
C ALA A 40 4.90 -14.40 -9.45
N GLU A 41 4.81 -14.81 -10.72
CA GLU A 41 3.57 -14.75 -11.50
C GLU A 41 2.53 -15.74 -10.97
N ALA A 42 2.93 -16.99 -10.71
CA ALA A 42 2.08 -18.00 -10.08
C ALA A 42 1.56 -17.54 -8.71
N LEU A 43 2.42 -16.95 -7.88
CA LEU A 43 2.07 -16.37 -6.58
C LEU A 43 0.98 -15.31 -6.72
N ARG A 44 1.12 -14.37 -7.66
CA ARG A 44 0.10 -13.33 -7.91
C ARG A 44 -1.22 -13.93 -8.37
N ALA A 45 -1.18 -14.90 -9.28
CA ALA A 45 -2.38 -15.57 -9.79
C ALA A 45 -3.13 -16.32 -8.67
N GLN A 46 -2.41 -17.02 -7.79
CA GLN A 46 -2.99 -17.69 -6.64
C GLN A 46 -3.60 -16.70 -5.64
N ILE A 47 -2.92 -15.59 -5.32
CA ILE A 47 -3.45 -14.53 -4.45
C ILE A 47 -4.73 -13.93 -5.05
N TYR A 48 -4.73 -13.63 -6.34
CA TYR A 48 -5.91 -13.14 -7.04
C TYR A 48 -7.08 -14.13 -6.94
N GLY A 49 -6.82 -15.43 -7.18
CA GLY A 49 -7.82 -16.48 -7.07
C GLY A 49 -8.38 -16.64 -5.65
N MET A 50 -7.55 -16.52 -4.62
CA MET A 50 -8.02 -16.57 -3.23
C MET A 50 -8.88 -15.35 -2.86
N LEU A 51 -8.49 -14.14 -3.31
CA LEU A 51 -9.26 -12.92 -3.04
C LEU A 51 -10.61 -12.91 -3.78
N SER A 52 -10.67 -13.44 -5.00
CA SER A 52 -11.91 -13.54 -5.78
C SER A 52 -12.88 -14.57 -5.19
N GLN A 53 -12.36 -15.67 -4.62
CA GLN A 53 -13.16 -16.70 -3.94
C GLN A 53 -13.54 -16.33 -2.49
N ASN A 54 -13.18 -15.14 -2.01
CA ASN A 54 -13.37 -14.70 -0.61
C ASN A 54 -12.65 -15.57 0.43
N PHE A 55 -11.58 -16.26 0.04
CA PHE A 55 -10.89 -17.21 0.92
C PHE A 55 -9.74 -16.55 1.69
N TYR A 56 -10.09 -15.59 2.54
CA TYR A 56 -9.13 -14.71 3.22
C TYR A 56 -8.33 -15.41 4.33
N LEU A 57 -8.93 -16.38 5.01
CA LEU A 57 -8.29 -17.09 6.12
C LEU A 57 -7.02 -17.82 5.66
N ASN A 58 -7.04 -18.43 4.48
CA ASN A 58 -5.88 -19.15 3.96
C ASN A 58 -4.69 -18.25 3.66
N LEU A 59 -4.96 -17.04 3.16
CA LEU A 59 -3.92 -16.03 2.95
C LEU A 59 -3.34 -15.54 4.29
N SER A 60 -4.18 -15.28 5.29
CA SER A 60 -3.73 -14.88 6.63
C SER A 60 -2.86 -15.94 7.29
N VAL A 61 -3.26 -17.21 7.24
CA VAL A 61 -2.46 -18.31 7.78
C VAL A 61 -1.15 -18.47 7.01
N ALA A 62 -1.18 -18.34 5.68
CA ALA A 62 0.05 -18.41 4.88
C ALA A 62 1.03 -17.28 5.26
N LEU A 63 0.56 -16.05 5.44
CA LEU A 63 1.40 -14.94 5.88
C LEU A 63 2.06 -15.22 7.25
N SER A 64 1.32 -15.78 8.20
CA SER A 64 1.86 -16.17 9.51
C SER A 64 2.86 -17.33 9.46
N MET A 65 2.75 -18.21 8.46
CA MET A 65 3.60 -19.40 8.30
C MET A 65 4.71 -19.20 7.25
N THR A 66 5.00 -17.96 6.89
CA THR A 66 6.03 -17.65 5.91
C THR A 66 7.41 -18.06 6.45
N PRO A 67 8.28 -18.76 5.68
CA PRO A 67 9.51 -19.34 6.23
C PRO A 67 10.66 -18.34 6.47
N SER A 68 10.61 -17.13 5.88
CA SER A 68 11.70 -16.15 6.02
C SER A 68 11.23 -14.72 5.72
N GLU A 69 12.03 -13.73 6.14
CA GLU A 69 11.80 -12.31 5.84
C GLU A 69 11.71 -12.04 4.34
N ALA A 70 12.60 -12.64 3.53
CA ALA A 70 12.59 -12.45 2.08
C ALA A 70 11.32 -13.02 1.43
N ALA A 71 10.88 -14.19 1.86
CA ALA A 71 9.62 -14.79 1.39
C ALA A 71 8.41 -13.93 1.84
N TYR A 72 8.45 -13.38 3.06
CA TYR A 72 7.40 -12.51 3.58
C TYR A 72 7.30 -11.20 2.79
N GLY A 73 8.42 -10.54 2.55
CA GLY A 73 8.49 -9.35 1.71
C GLY A 73 7.97 -9.61 0.30
N THR A 74 8.28 -10.78 -0.27
CA THR A 74 7.81 -11.19 -1.59
C THR A 74 6.30 -11.43 -1.61
N MET A 75 5.76 -12.08 -0.57
CA MET A 75 4.32 -12.31 -0.43
C MET A 75 3.56 -11.00 -0.25
N MET A 76 4.07 -10.07 0.58
CA MET A 76 3.49 -8.74 0.74
C MET A 76 3.56 -7.90 -0.53
N ALA A 77 4.67 -7.98 -1.28
CA ALA A 77 4.81 -7.29 -2.55
C ALA A 77 3.81 -7.85 -3.59
N ALA A 78 3.63 -9.17 -3.63
CA ALA A 78 2.66 -9.81 -4.53
C ALA A 78 1.22 -9.46 -4.14
N LEU A 79 0.88 -9.45 -2.85
CA LEU A 79 -0.42 -9.01 -2.36
C LEU A 79 -0.70 -7.54 -2.73
N ASN A 80 0.25 -6.65 -2.45
CA ASN A 80 0.13 -5.24 -2.81
C ASN A 80 -0.05 -5.06 -4.33
N ASP A 81 0.68 -5.83 -5.14
CA ASP A 81 0.57 -5.79 -6.59
C ASP A 81 -0.83 -6.21 -7.08
N VAL A 82 -1.45 -7.23 -6.47
CA VAL A 82 -2.83 -7.67 -6.78
C VAL A 82 -3.87 -6.63 -6.38
N LEU A 83 -3.65 -5.93 -5.26
CA LEU A 83 -4.55 -4.89 -4.76
C LEU A 83 -4.46 -3.57 -5.54
N GLN A 84 -3.40 -3.36 -6.32
CA GLN A 84 -3.29 -2.19 -7.20
C GLN A 84 -4.22 -2.30 -8.41
N ALA A 85 -4.77 -1.17 -8.85
CA ALA A 85 -5.54 -1.08 -10.09
C ALA A 85 -4.63 -1.34 -11.30
N LYS A 86 -4.97 -2.39 -12.06
CA LYS A 86 -4.31 -2.87 -13.27
C LYS A 86 -4.93 -2.28 -14.54
N THR A 87 -6.24 -2.05 -14.53
CA THR A 87 -6.98 -1.48 -15.66
C THR A 87 -7.55 -0.10 -15.33
N ASP A 88 -8.05 0.62 -16.33
CA ASP A 88 -8.63 1.97 -16.15
C ASP A 88 -10.06 1.92 -15.59
N GLU A 89 -10.73 0.76 -15.67
CA GLU A 89 -12.02 0.48 -15.05
C GLU A 89 -11.89 0.24 -13.55
N GLU A 90 -10.72 -0.20 -13.09
CA GLU A 90 -10.43 -0.47 -11.70
C GLU A 90 -10.08 0.82 -10.93
N ILE A 91 -10.52 0.88 -9.69
CA ILE A 91 -10.26 2.04 -8.82
C ILE A 91 -9.03 1.78 -7.97
N GLN A 92 -8.07 2.72 -8.01
CA GLN A 92 -6.98 2.75 -7.06
C GLN A 92 -7.45 3.42 -5.77
N TRP A 93 -7.49 2.66 -4.69
CA TRP A 93 -7.70 3.19 -3.34
C TRP A 93 -6.35 3.52 -2.70
N PHE A 94 -6.31 4.49 -1.79
CA PHE A 94 -5.12 4.82 -1.01
C PHE A 94 -5.51 5.52 0.29
N ALA A 95 -4.77 5.30 1.37
CA ALA A 95 -4.98 6.00 2.63
C ALA A 95 -3.90 7.07 2.82
N LEU A 96 -4.31 8.29 3.18
CA LEU A 96 -3.40 9.36 3.59
C LEU A 96 -3.51 9.52 5.11
N PRO A 97 -2.46 9.18 5.89
CA PRO A 97 -2.46 9.48 7.32
C PRO A 97 -2.38 11.00 7.51
N VAL A 98 -3.29 11.55 8.31
CA VAL A 98 -3.32 12.97 8.67
C VAL A 98 -3.17 13.11 10.18
N ILE A 99 -2.37 14.10 10.61
CA ILE A 99 -2.23 14.46 12.02
C ILE A 99 -2.97 15.77 12.23
N LEU A 100 -3.99 15.73 13.08
CA LEU A 100 -4.75 16.92 13.47
C LEU A 100 -4.09 17.54 14.71
N VAL A 101 -3.57 18.75 14.56
CA VAL A 101 -3.05 19.55 15.68
C VAL A 101 -4.10 20.59 16.04
N ALA A 102 -4.76 20.41 17.19
CA ALA A 102 -5.77 21.34 17.68
C ALA A 102 -5.28 22.05 18.95
N GLY A 103 -5.28 23.38 18.92
CA GLY A 103 -5.11 24.22 20.10
C GLY A 103 -6.45 24.86 20.45
N CYS A 104 -6.96 24.63 21.66
CA CYS A 104 -8.21 25.23 22.12
C CYS A 104 -8.06 25.81 23.53
N LYS A 105 -8.67 26.98 23.77
CA LYS A 105 -8.76 27.61 25.11
C LYS A 105 -9.98 27.14 25.90
N GLN A 106 -10.93 26.50 25.21
CA GLN A 106 -12.21 26.01 25.72
C GLN A 106 -12.53 24.68 25.01
N ALA A 107 -13.39 23.86 25.60
CA ALA A 107 -13.80 22.59 24.99
C ALA A 107 -14.36 22.81 23.58
N ALA A 108 -13.75 22.18 22.59
CA ALA A 108 -14.15 22.24 21.20
C ALA A 108 -14.27 20.83 20.62
N ALA A 109 -15.34 20.59 19.85
CA ALA A 109 -15.51 19.34 19.13
C ALA A 109 -14.62 19.31 17.89
N LEU A 110 -13.90 18.20 17.70
CA LEU A 110 -13.15 17.95 16.47
C LEU A 110 -14.12 17.56 15.34
N THR A 111 -14.03 18.27 14.22
CA THR A 111 -14.85 17.98 13.05
C THR A 111 -14.41 16.67 12.41
N ALA A 112 -15.37 15.77 12.14
CA ALA A 112 -15.12 14.53 11.42
C ALA A 112 -15.04 14.71 9.89
N ALA A 113 -15.26 15.94 9.38
CA ALA A 113 -15.24 16.23 7.95
C ALA A 113 -13.80 16.28 7.42
N ALA A 114 -13.59 15.73 6.24
CA ALA A 114 -12.30 15.79 5.57
C ALA A 114 -12.07 17.18 4.95
N PRO A 115 -10.94 17.86 5.22
CA PRO A 115 -10.57 19.13 4.59
C PRO A 115 -10.04 18.90 3.16
N ALA A 116 -10.89 18.37 2.28
CA ALA A 116 -10.50 17.95 0.94
C ALA A 116 -9.91 19.07 0.08
N PRO A 117 -10.46 20.31 0.05
CA PRO A 117 -9.88 21.41 -0.71
C PRO A 117 -8.46 21.77 -0.25
N GLU A 118 -8.25 21.88 1.07
CA GLU A 118 -6.97 22.23 1.67
C GLU A 118 -5.93 21.14 1.45
N LEU A 119 -6.34 19.87 1.57
CA LEU A 119 -5.48 18.72 1.27
C LEU A 119 -5.05 18.72 -0.19
N SER A 120 -5.98 18.89 -1.13
CA SER A 120 -5.66 18.93 -2.56
C SER A 120 -4.73 20.10 -2.91
N ALA A 121 -4.93 21.28 -2.31
CA ALA A 121 -4.05 22.42 -2.49
C ALA A 121 -2.63 22.15 -1.92
N CYS A 122 -2.55 21.58 -0.71
CA CYS A 122 -1.29 21.22 -0.08
C CYS A 122 -0.50 20.21 -0.93
N LEU A 123 -1.15 19.14 -1.40
CA LEU A 123 -0.51 18.09 -2.19
C LEU A 123 -0.05 18.58 -3.57
N ALA A 124 -0.70 19.60 -4.14
CA ALA A 124 -0.31 20.19 -5.41
C ALA A 124 1.05 20.92 -5.35
N ASN A 125 1.42 21.43 -4.18
CA ASN A 125 2.66 22.18 -3.95
C ASN A 125 3.91 21.28 -4.02
N TYR A 126 3.76 19.96 -3.84
CA TYR A 126 4.89 19.03 -3.84
C TYR A 126 4.91 18.16 -5.12
N PRO A 127 6.02 18.14 -5.89
CA PRO A 127 6.08 17.41 -7.17
C PRO A 127 5.74 15.92 -7.08
N HIS A 128 6.13 15.26 -6.00
CA HIS A 128 5.96 13.82 -5.81
C HIS A 128 4.54 13.43 -5.35
N THR A 129 3.76 14.36 -4.79
CA THR A 129 2.36 14.12 -4.41
C THR A 129 1.36 14.84 -5.29
N ARG A 130 1.80 15.64 -6.27
CA ARG A 130 0.92 16.43 -7.14
C ARG A 130 -0.14 15.60 -7.86
N ALA A 131 0.19 14.35 -8.18
CA ALA A 131 -0.74 13.33 -8.65
C ALA A 131 -2.03 13.22 -7.81
N LEU A 132 -1.86 13.27 -6.48
CA LEU A 132 -2.90 13.05 -5.49
C LEU A 132 -3.81 14.26 -5.28
N SER A 133 -3.45 15.45 -5.80
CA SER A 133 -4.35 16.62 -5.74
C SER A 133 -5.62 16.43 -6.57
N ARG A 134 -5.60 15.47 -7.52
CA ARG A 134 -6.73 15.07 -8.35
C ARG A 134 -7.54 13.89 -7.76
N ALA A 135 -7.15 13.41 -6.57
CA ALA A 135 -7.86 12.33 -5.89
C ALA A 135 -9.29 12.74 -5.50
N THR A 136 -10.18 11.75 -5.40
CA THR A 136 -11.53 11.97 -4.88
C THR A 136 -11.56 11.56 -3.40
N TRP A 137 -11.50 12.56 -2.53
CA TRP A 137 -11.54 12.34 -1.08
C TRP A 137 -12.95 11.96 -0.62
N LEU A 138 -13.04 11.07 0.38
CA LEU A 138 -14.29 10.83 1.09
C LEU A 138 -14.60 12.04 1.98
N PRO A 139 -15.89 12.32 2.26
CA PRO A 139 -16.29 13.50 3.01
C PRO A 139 -15.91 13.44 4.50
N GLN A 140 -15.54 12.27 5.02
CA GLN A 140 -15.24 12.05 6.43
C GLN A 140 -13.82 11.51 6.64
N LEU A 141 -13.22 11.92 7.76
CA LEU A 141 -11.99 11.35 8.29
C LEU A 141 -12.30 10.04 9.01
N PHE A 142 -11.40 9.08 8.86
CA PHE A 142 -11.50 7.79 9.54
C PHE A 142 -10.51 7.73 10.69
N THR A 143 -10.96 7.18 11.80
CA THR A 143 -10.09 6.83 12.92
C THR A 143 -9.21 5.63 12.56
N ALA A 144 -8.09 5.46 13.28
CA ALA A 144 -7.22 4.31 13.10
C ALA A 144 -7.96 2.97 13.32
N GLY A 145 -8.90 2.94 14.28
CA GLY A 145 -9.75 1.76 14.54
C GLY A 145 -10.59 1.40 13.32
N GLN A 146 -11.30 2.37 12.74
CA GLN A 146 -12.11 2.14 11.55
C GLN A 146 -11.29 1.68 10.34
N ILE A 147 -10.08 2.23 10.15
CA ILE A 147 -9.18 1.78 9.08
C ILE A 147 -8.69 0.34 9.33
N SER A 148 -8.45 -0.03 10.59
CA SER A 148 -7.94 -1.37 10.95
C SER A 148 -8.94 -2.51 10.66
N GLU A 149 -10.23 -2.20 10.59
CA GLU A 149 -11.28 -3.17 10.24
C GLU A 149 -11.29 -3.53 8.75
N ILE A 150 -10.59 -2.74 7.92
CA ILE A 150 -10.59 -2.88 6.46
C ILE A 150 -9.57 -3.94 6.07
N ASN A 151 -10.07 -5.13 5.70
CA ASN A 151 -9.23 -6.24 5.25
C ASN A 151 -8.94 -6.18 3.74
N ALA A 152 -7.93 -6.95 3.30
CA ALA A 152 -7.51 -7.02 1.90
C ALA A 152 -8.64 -7.45 0.94
N GLY A 153 -9.61 -8.24 1.43
CA GLY A 153 -10.77 -8.66 0.66
C GLY A 153 -11.75 -7.52 0.37
N GLN A 154 -12.07 -6.73 1.39
CA GLN A 154 -12.89 -5.54 1.24
C GLN A 154 -12.22 -4.53 0.30
N TRP A 155 -10.90 -4.37 0.41
CA TRP A 155 -10.12 -3.54 -0.51
C TRP A 155 -10.17 -4.04 -1.96
N PHE A 156 -10.01 -5.35 -2.17
CA PHE A 156 -10.08 -5.98 -3.48
C PHE A 156 -11.46 -5.88 -4.13
N LYS A 157 -12.54 -5.97 -3.33
CA LYS A 157 -13.91 -5.71 -3.80
C LYS A 157 -14.12 -4.26 -4.16
N ALA A 158 -13.69 -3.34 -3.29
CA ALA A 158 -13.83 -1.89 -3.51
C ALA A 158 -13.12 -1.46 -4.80
N LYS A 159 -12.00 -2.10 -5.17
CA LYS A 159 -11.29 -1.88 -6.43
C LYS A 159 -12.15 -2.17 -7.68
N GLN A 160 -13.04 -3.16 -7.62
CA GLN A 160 -13.88 -3.60 -8.75
C GLN A 160 -15.19 -2.82 -8.87
N THR A 161 -15.69 -2.25 -7.77
CA THR A 161 -16.98 -1.55 -7.76
C THR A 161 -16.80 -0.03 -7.78
N PRO A 162 -17.51 0.71 -8.65
CA PRO A 162 -17.46 2.18 -8.65
C PRO A 162 -18.05 2.83 -7.41
N LYS A 163 -18.82 2.07 -6.61
CA LYS A 163 -19.43 2.53 -5.37
C LYS A 163 -18.53 2.10 -4.19
N PRO A 164 -18.12 3.03 -3.31
CA PRO A 164 -17.44 2.64 -2.07
C PRO A 164 -18.34 1.68 -1.30
N PRO A 165 -17.85 0.53 -0.83
CA PRO A 165 -18.47 -0.14 0.31
C PRO A 165 -18.62 0.90 1.43
N GLN A 166 -19.75 0.89 2.13
CA GLN A 166 -20.10 1.91 3.14
C GLN A 166 -19.02 2.11 4.23
N ASN A 167 -18.05 1.18 4.33
CA ASN A 167 -16.94 1.18 5.28
C ASN A 167 -15.55 1.02 4.60
N SER A 168 -15.27 1.66 3.45
CA SER A 168 -13.98 1.51 2.74
C SER A 168 -13.23 2.82 2.50
N PRO A 169 -11.89 2.81 2.37
CA PRO A 169 -11.08 4.01 2.53
C PRO A 169 -10.59 4.57 1.18
N LEU A 170 -11.12 5.74 0.78
CA LEU A 170 -10.55 6.78 -0.11
C LEU A 170 -10.15 6.43 -1.57
N ARG A 171 -10.81 7.09 -2.54
CA ARG A 171 -10.81 6.77 -3.99
C ARG A 171 -9.90 7.68 -4.83
N CYS A 172 -9.07 7.13 -5.70
CA CYS A 172 -8.37 7.86 -6.76
C CYS A 172 -8.97 7.54 -8.14
N ARG A 173 -9.41 8.56 -8.91
CA ARG A 173 -9.70 8.40 -10.36
C ARG A 173 -8.40 8.54 -11.14
N LYS A 174 -8.00 7.52 -11.89
CA LYS A 174 -7.00 7.67 -12.96
C LYS A 174 -7.69 8.20 -14.22
N THR A 175 -8.03 9.48 -14.22
CA THR A 175 -8.10 10.23 -15.49
C THR A 175 -6.82 11.04 -15.57
N THR A 176 -5.91 10.54 -16.42
CA THR A 176 -4.61 11.12 -16.79
C THR A 176 -3.44 10.77 -15.85
N ALA A 177 -2.76 9.69 -16.22
CA ALA A 177 -1.33 9.40 -16.01
C ALA A 177 -0.75 9.63 -14.61
N CYS A 178 -0.84 8.61 -13.75
CA CYS A 178 0.10 8.41 -12.65
C CYS A 178 0.61 6.97 -12.68
N ARG A 179 1.55 6.73 -13.60
CA ARG A 179 2.41 5.56 -13.59
C ARG A 179 3.37 5.74 -12.41
N TRP A 180 3.14 5.03 -11.31
CA TRP A 180 4.17 4.83 -10.29
C TRP A 180 5.31 4.03 -10.94
N SER A 181 6.27 4.73 -11.52
CA SER A 181 7.52 4.12 -11.98
C SER A 181 8.28 3.67 -10.74
N LYS A 182 8.66 2.39 -10.71
CA LYS A 182 9.69 1.87 -9.80
C LYS A 182 10.86 2.87 -9.79
N ALA A 183 11.17 3.39 -8.61
CA ALA A 183 12.34 4.23 -8.42
C ALA A 183 13.58 3.45 -8.85
N ASN A 184 14.28 3.97 -9.85
CA ASN A 184 15.60 3.52 -10.28
C ASN A 184 16.63 3.95 -9.21
N PRO A 185 17.39 3.05 -8.58
CA PRO A 185 18.25 3.40 -7.43
C PRO A 185 19.60 4.04 -7.81
N SER A 186 19.70 4.77 -8.92
CA SER A 186 20.99 5.28 -9.42
C SER A 186 21.11 6.79 -9.65
N ALA A 187 20.19 7.61 -9.13
CA ALA A 187 20.31 9.07 -9.23
C ALA A 187 20.76 9.68 -7.89
N ARG A 188 22.09 9.80 -7.69
CA ARG A 188 22.64 10.79 -6.76
C ARG A 188 22.67 12.14 -7.47
N PRO A 189 22.14 13.22 -6.89
CA PRO A 189 22.58 14.57 -7.22
C PRO A 189 23.71 14.95 -6.27
N SER A 190 24.92 14.96 -6.80
CA SER A 190 26.00 15.81 -6.32
C SER A 190 25.58 17.29 -6.43
N HIS A 191 26.13 18.11 -5.55
CA HIS A 191 26.04 19.58 -5.46
C HIS A 191 24.97 20.15 -4.51
N TRP A 192 25.38 20.28 -3.25
CA TRP A 192 25.08 21.44 -2.42
C TRP A 192 26.13 22.53 -2.73
N ALA A 193 25.69 23.73 -3.10
CA ALA A 193 26.43 24.98 -2.93
C ALA A 193 25.41 26.13 -2.93
N THR A 194 25.00 26.57 -1.74
CA THR A 194 25.37 27.87 -1.14
C THR A 194 24.74 29.07 -1.85
N ALA A 195 23.65 29.59 -1.28
CA ALA A 195 23.25 30.98 -1.45
C ALA A 195 23.40 31.65 -0.08
N ALA A 196 24.47 32.43 0.07
CA ALA A 196 24.69 33.33 1.19
C ALA A 196 24.43 34.76 0.71
N ALA A 197 23.55 35.44 1.45
CA ALA A 197 23.45 36.88 1.67
C ALA A 197 23.34 37.86 0.46
N ASN A 198 22.28 38.67 0.59
CA ASN A 198 21.87 39.91 -0.11
C ASN A 198 21.18 39.78 -1.47
#